data_AF-A0A0G4L3G5-F1
#
_entry.id   AF-A0A0G4L3G5-F1
#
_cell.length_a   1.000
_cell.length_b   1.000
_cell.length_c   1.000
_cell.angle_alpha   90.00
_cell.angle_beta   90.00
_cell.angle_gamma   90.00
#
_symmetry.space_group_name_H-M   'P 1'
#
loop_
_entity.id
_entity.type
_entity.pdbx_description
1 polymer ?
#
loop_
_entity_poly.entity_id
_entity_poly.type
_entity_poly.pdbx_seq_one_letter_code
_entity_poly.pdbx_strand_id
1 'polypeptide(L)'
;MGSYISTETPAQAGGDGETKEMEDFLSVLPSQHLEPLWSQMNVMVPPNPNPTAKAHMWKYAEALPHLQKAGALVPEERAERRVLMLVNPSMQSPYTTDTIYGGLQLVNPGETAPAHRHLAFACRFIIDGEGFTAVEGKKMPLVRGDVVTTPIWHWHDHGNESREPVIWLDMLNLPLFRFAPVHFAEGYADPRYPSTPCDPCEWRHPWAPVEEALNAAAGPHAVHHYRNADGRPLSTTLGVQAERLAPGAEVESRDSCSYIYHCYEGTGRTEVETPAGEKSVFRWTARDTFAVPAWSSVRHVNESQDERACLVACHDARIRSRAVSADVPVGSKGVARTIVRRTTSIYRQRNAGNANMAEIVGLVASSIALAEVVGKVGGGILKLKRMWDEVKDVPESIQDLFKRLDLILRMVARIARDIETGATVFEDMEAVESCILCCQQVISDEATMMNDLIVQIDATKRVRRVRDMVRVALKRDVLERHEKKLEGMIQILILADSEYTRFVGDTNPRLGAYC
;
A
#
# COMPACT_ATOMS: atom_id res chain seq x y z
N MET A 1 -8.57 10.00 -42.09
CA MET A 1 -7.89 11.23 -41.63
C MET A 1 -8.80 11.91 -40.63
N GLY A 2 -8.36 11.99 -39.38
CA GLY A 2 -8.92 12.88 -38.36
C GLY A 2 -7.73 13.51 -37.67
N SER A 3 -7.60 14.82 -37.71
CA SER A 3 -6.42 15.53 -37.20
C SER A 3 -6.50 15.65 -35.68
N TYR A 4 -5.62 14.96 -34.97
CA TYR A 4 -5.25 15.38 -33.63
C TYR A 4 -4.65 16.79 -33.73
N ILE A 5 -5.30 17.77 -33.14
CA ILE A 5 -4.81 19.15 -33.09
C ILE A 5 -3.73 19.19 -31.99
N SER A 6 -2.48 19.41 -32.40
CA SER A 6 -1.37 19.59 -31.47
C SER A 6 -1.17 21.06 -31.14
N THR A 7 -0.92 21.33 -29.85
CA THR A 7 -0.09 22.44 -29.37
C THR A 7 -0.36 23.85 -29.93
N GLU A 8 -1.38 24.50 -29.38
CA GLU A 8 -1.21 25.89 -28.95
C GLU A 8 -1.51 25.98 -27.46
N THR A 9 -0.78 26.84 -26.74
CA THR A 9 -1.09 27.17 -25.35
C THR A 9 -2.47 27.81 -25.31
N PRO A 10 -3.41 27.37 -24.44
CA PRO A 10 -4.64 28.11 -24.25
C PRO A 10 -4.30 29.55 -23.82
N ALA A 11 -4.65 30.52 -24.65
CA ALA A 11 -4.83 31.88 -24.18
C ALA A 11 -5.82 31.84 -23.00
N GLN A 12 -5.66 32.73 -22.03
CA GLN A 12 -6.54 32.78 -20.86
C GLN A 12 -8.00 32.86 -21.34
N ALA A 13 -8.80 31.82 -21.05
CA ALA A 13 -10.22 31.78 -21.35
C ALA A 13 -10.99 32.66 -20.36
N GLY A 14 -10.67 33.96 -20.34
CA GLY A 14 -11.24 34.97 -19.47
C GLY A 14 -11.84 36.09 -20.30
N GLY A 15 -13.16 36.03 -20.49
CA GLY A 15 -13.96 37.08 -21.11
C GLY A 15 -14.00 37.05 -22.64
N ASP A 16 -15.00 36.37 -23.19
CA ASP A 16 -15.96 36.97 -24.12
C ASP A 16 -17.07 35.96 -24.48
N GLY A 17 -18.31 36.24 -24.08
CA GLY A 17 -19.49 35.59 -24.68
C GLY A 17 -20.32 34.61 -23.83
N GLU A 18 -20.12 34.47 -22.51
CA GLU A 18 -21.15 33.84 -21.69
C GLU A 18 -22.41 34.72 -21.67
N THR A 19 -23.56 34.15 -21.95
CA THR A 19 -24.84 34.86 -21.85
C THR A 19 -25.22 34.98 -20.37
N LYS A 20 -25.99 36.01 -20.00
CA LYS A 20 -26.55 36.09 -18.64
C LYS A 20 -27.34 34.83 -18.25
N GLU A 21 -27.99 34.18 -19.23
CA GLU A 21 -28.67 32.89 -19.03
C GLU A 21 -27.70 31.77 -18.62
N MET A 22 -26.48 31.75 -19.14
CA MET A 22 -25.40 30.86 -18.68
C MET A 22 -24.91 31.26 -17.28
N GLU A 23 -24.66 32.54 -17.01
CA GLU A 23 -24.25 33.01 -15.68
C GLU A 23 -25.28 32.66 -14.60
N ASP A 24 -26.56 32.99 -14.84
CA ASP A 24 -27.67 32.67 -13.95
C ASP A 24 -27.80 31.13 -13.76
N PHE A 25 -27.65 30.33 -14.83
CA PHE A 25 -27.66 28.86 -14.76
C PHE A 25 -26.48 28.28 -13.95
N LEU A 26 -25.26 28.73 -14.21
CA LEU A 26 -24.06 28.25 -13.52
C LEU A 26 -24.10 28.61 -12.02
N SER A 27 -24.66 29.78 -11.67
CA SER A 27 -24.78 30.25 -10.28
C SER A 27 -25.61 29.33 -9.37
N VAL A 28 -26.58 28.58 -9.93
CA VAL A 28 -27.47 27.70 -9.16
C VAL A 28 -27.00 26.24 -9.07
N LEU A 29 -25.93 25.85 -9.77
CA LEU A 29 -25.42 24.48 -9.71
C LEU A 29 -24.77 24.13 -8.35
N PRO A 30 -23.92 24.98 -7.73
CA PRO A 30 -23.29 24.66 -6.44
C PRO A 30 -24.27 24.47 -5.29
N SER A 31 -25.42 25.16 -5.31
CA SER A 31 -26.49 25.01 -4.30
C SER A 31 -27.22 23.66 -4.38
N GLN A 32 -27.01 22.91 -5.47
CA GLN A 32 -27.52 21.56 -5.70
C GLN A 32 -26.40 20.50 -5.70
N HIS A 33 -25.18 20.88 -5.31
CA HIS A 33 -23.97 20.03 -5.36
C HIS A 33 -23.63 19.53 -6.78
N LEU A 34 -23.86 20.38 -7.79
CA LEU A 34 -23.51 20.12 -9.19
C LEU A 34 -22.38 21.06 -9.64
N GLU A 35 -21.47 20.55 -10.46
CA GLU A 35 -20.42 21.34 -11.11
C GLU A 35 -20.29 20.97 -12.60
N PRO A 36 -20.09 21.94 -13.51
CA PRO A 36 -20.02 21.71 -14.95
C PRO A 36 -18.65 21.17 -15.39
N LEU A 37 -18.53 19.87 -15.63
CA LEU A 37 -17.27 19.23 -16.04
C LEU A 37 -16.58 19.92 -17.24
N TRP A 38 -17.35 20.50 -18.18
CA TRP A 38 -16.81 21.19 -19.35
C TRP A 38 -15.99 22.46 -19.02
N SER A 39 -16.15 23.08 -17.84
CA SER A 39 -15.26 24.16 -17.38
C SER A 39 -14.00 23.64 -16.68
N GLN A 40 -13.97 22.37 -16.27
CA GLN A 40 -12.90 21.76 -15.47
C GLN A 40 -12.07 20.70 -16.22
N MET A 41 -12.40 20.36 -17.47
CA MET A 41 -11.75 19.28 -18.24
C MET A 41 -10.22 19.29 -18.18
N ASN A 42 -9.59 20.46 -18.37
CA ASN A 42 -8.12 20.60 -18.38
C ASN A 42 -7.47 20.40 -17.00
N VAL A 43 -8.24 20.55 -15.91
CA VAL A 43 -7.81 20.32 -14.52
C VAL A 43 -8.02 18.85 -14.14
N MET A 44 -9.13 18.26 -14.57
CA MET A 44 -9.51 16.87 -14.27
C MET A 44 -8.73 15.85 -15.11
N VAL A 45 -8.34 16.21 -16.34
CA VAL A 45 -7.60 15.33 -17.28
C VAL A 45 -6.40 16.09 -17.87
N PRO A 46 -5.34 16.35 -17.08
CA PRO A 46 -4.15 17.03 -17.58
C PRO A 46 -3.35 16.14 -18.55
N PRO A 47 -2.67 16.71 -19.56
CA PRO A 47 -1.92 15.94 -20.56
C PRO A 47 -0.59 15.35 -20.04
N ASN A 48 -0.18 15.73 -18.82
CA ASN A 48 0.99 15.21 -18.10
C ASN A 48 0.63 15.10 -16.60
N PRO A 49 1.32 14.26 -15.81
CA PRO A 49 1.24 14.30 -14.36
C PRO A 49 1.50 15.71 -13.81
N ASN A 50 0.65 16.15 -12.88
CA ASN A 50 0.70 17.48 -12.27
C ASN A 50 0.77 17.33 -10.74
N PRO A 51 1.95 16.98 -10.18
CA PRO A 51 2.10 16.75 -8.74
C PRO A 51 1.95 18.04 -7.92
N THR A 52 1.41 17.92 -6.72
CA THR A 52 1.31 19.01 -5.75
C THR A 52 2.65 19.25 -5.04
N ALA A 53 3.43 18.17 -4.82
CA ALA A 53 4.73 18.24 -4.19
C ALA A 53 5.72 19.06 -5.04
N LYS A 54 6.48 19.93 -4.37
CA LYS A 54 7.66 20.59 -4.96
C LYS A 54 8.90 19.72 -4.78
N ALA A 55 9.89 19.92 -5.64
CA ALA A 55 11.23 19.40 -5.39
C ALA A 55 11.83 20.10 -4.17
N HIS A 56 12.35 19.36 -3.20
CA HIS A 56 12.86 19.93 -1.94
C HIS A 56 13.95 19.07 -1.30
N MET A 57 14.82 19.66 -0.48
CA MET A 57 15.91 18.97 0.24
C MET A 57 15.91 19.38 1.71
N TRP A 58 16.02 18.40 2.60
CA TRP A 58 16.23 18.56 4.04
C TRP A 58 17.68 18.21 4.38
N LYS A 59 18.40 19.16 4.97
CA LYS A 59 19.79 18.95 5.42
C LYS A 59 19.85 18.15 6.72
N TYR A 60 20.65 17.08 6.75
CA TYR A 60 20.78 16.27 7.97
C TYR A 60 21.45 17.05 9.10
N ALA A 61 22.44 17.88 8.79
CA ALA A 61 23.11 18.75 9.76
C ALA A 61 22.17 19.79 10.40
N GLU A 62 21.07 20.15 9.72
CA GLU A 62 20.05 21.06 10.23
C GLU A 62 18.96 20.31 11.00
N ALA A 63 18.56 19.12 10.53
CA ALA A 63 17.54 18.29 11.17
C ALA A 63 18.03 17.60 12.47
N LEU A 64 19.29 17.16 12.53
CA LEU A 64 19.83 16.37 13.64
C LEU A 64 19.75 17.09 15.00
N PRO A 65 20.10 18.39 15.15
CA PRO A 65 19.93 19.10 16.42
C PRO A 65 18.46 19.17 16.88
N HIS A 66 17.51 19.26 15.96
CA HIS A 66 16.08 19.21 16.29
C HIS A 66 15.64 17.81 16.73
N LEU A 67 16.16 16.76 16.07
CA LEU A 67 15.86 15.36 16.39
C LEU A 67 16.45 14.96 17.76
N GLN A 68 17.69 15.35 18.04
CA GLN A 68 18.32 15.21 19.37
C GLN A 68 17.57 15.98 20.46
N LYS A 69 17.10 17.20 20.16
CA LYS A 69 16.29 17.99 21.09
C LYS A 69 14.92 17.35 21.36
N ALA A 70 14.29 16.72 20.36
CA ALA A 70 13.12 15.87 20.59
C ALA A 70 13.48 14.62 21.42
N GLY A 71 14.67 14.04 21.20
CA GLY A 71 15.28 12.98 22.01
C GLY A 71 15.35 13.31 23.51
N ALA A 72 15.61 14.57 23.86
CA ALA A 72 15.72 15.04 25.25
C ALA A 72 14.42 15.59 25.88
N LEU A 73 13.40 15.96 25.09
CA LEU A 73 12.21 16.69 25.58
C LEU A 73 10.91 15.90 25.54
N VAL A 74 10.80 14.87 24.69
CA VAL A 74 9.56 14.08 24.52
C VAL A 74 9.77 12.70 25.13
N PRO A 75 9.14 12.34 26.26
CA PRO A 75 9.33 11.01 26.82
C PRO A 75 8.60 9.94 25.98
N GLU A 76 9.08 8.70 26.02
CA GLU A 76 8.58 7.56 25.23
C GLU A 76 7.06 7.39 25.35
N GLU A 77 6.52 7.47 26.57
CA GLU A 77 5.10 7.24 26.88
C GLU A 77 4.18 8.36 26.33
N ARG A 78 4.74 9.38 25.67
CA ARG A 78 4.03 10.45 24.96
C ARG A 78 4.26 10.45 23.45
N ALA A 79 5.03 9.51 22.91
CA ALA A 79 5.34 9.44 21.48
C ALA A 79 5.37 7.98 20.99
N GLU A 80 4.23 7.49 20.49
CA GLU A 80 4.10 6.17 19.82
C GLU A 80 5.21 5.94 18.77
N ARG A 81 5.61 7.01 18.07
CA ARG A 81 6.90 7.13 17.38
C ARG A 81 7.43 8.57 17.52
N ARG A 82 8.73 8.73 17.80
CA ARG A 82 9.41 10.04 17.90
C ARG A 82 10.03 10.43 16.55
N VAL A 83 9.21 10.96 15.64
CA VAL A 83 9.60 11.25 14.24
C VAL A 83 9.50 12.74 13.92
N LEU A 84 10.51 13.27 13.21
CA LEU A 84 10.40 14.54 12.48
C LEU A 84 10.00 14.25 11.04
N MET A 85 8.76 14.60 10.68
CA MET A 85 8.21 14.41 9.34
C MET A 85 8.87 15.35 8.33
N LEU A 86 9.26 14.84 7.16
CA LEU A 86 9.85 15.62 6.08
C LEU A 86 8.74 16.25 5.22
N VAL A 87 8.03 17.23 5.79
CA VAL A 87 6.84 17.82 5.15
C VAL A 87 7.24 18.68 3.94
N ASN A 88 6.65 18.41 2.78
CA ASN A 88 6.90 19.15 1.54
C ASN A 88 6.37 20.59 1.64
N PRO A 89 7.13 21.63 1.22
CA PRO A 89 6.74 23.03 1.43
C PRO A 89 5.47 23.50 0.70
N SER A 90 4.97 22.76 -0.30
CA SER A 90 3.68 23.03 -0.94
C SER A 90 2.51 22.25 -0.34
N MET A 91 2.74 21.44 0.70
CA MET A 91 1.76 20.50 1.25
C MET A 91 1.70 20.58 2.79
N GLN A 92 0.78 19.82 3.39
CA GLN A 92 0.69 19.65 4.85
C GLN A 92 1.32 18.30 5.26
N SER A 93 1.32 17.97 6.55
CA SER A 93 1.58 16.58 6.97
C SER A 93 0.43 15.67 6.47
N PRO A 94 0.71 14.41 6.06
CA PRO A 94 1.97 13.67 6.16
C PRO A 94 2.77 13.62 4.82
N TYR A 95 2.64 14.61 3.94
CA TYR A 95 3.16 14.51 2.56
C TYR A 95 4.65 14.91 2.46
N THR A 96 5.48 14.03 1.90
CA THR A 96 6.87 14.32 1.49
C THR A 96 6.99 14.36 -0.03
N THR A 97 6.32 13.42 -0.70
CA THR A 97 5.73 13.62 -2.04
C THR A 97 4.20 13.50 -1.91
N ASP A 98 3.46 13.62 -3.01
CA ASP A 98 2.00 13.39 -3.02
C ASP A 98 1.60 12.01 -2.48
N THR A 99 2.47 11.00 -2.62
CA THR A 99 2.19 9.57 -2.39
C THR A 99 3.05 8.95 -1.29
N ILE A 100 4.26 9.47 -1.05
CA ILE A 100 5.25 8.93 -0.11
C ILE A 100 5.43 9.86 1.10
N TYR A 101 5.35 9.29 2.29
CA TYR A 101 5.78 9.90 3.55
C TYR A 101 7.25 9.58 3.80
N GLY A 102 8.03 10.59 4.19
CA GLY A 102 9.37 10.46 4.75
C GLY A 102 9.42 11.04 6.17
N GLY A 103 10.14 10.38 7.08
CA GLY A 103 10.36 10.90 8.44
C GLY A 103 11.67 10.42 9.04
N LEU A 104 12.37 11.31 9.75
CA LEU A 104 13.55 10.94 10.53
C LEU A 104 13.11 10.56 11.95
N GLN A 105 13.20 9.27 12.30
CA GLN A 105 12.89 8.77 13.64
C GLN A 105 14.18 8.61 14.46
N LEU A 106 14.09 8.87 15.78
CA LEU A 106 15.15 8.60 16.75
C LEU A 106 14.60 7.79 17.94
N VAL A 107 15.36 6.79 18.38
CA VAL A 107 15.08 5.99 19.58
C VAL A 107 16.31 6.01 20.49
N ASN A 108 16.18 6.54 21.71
CA ASN A 108 17.29 6.63 22.68
C ASN A 108 17.63 5.24 23.26
N PRO A 109 18.82 5.05 23.86
CA PRO A 109 19.18 3.84 24.59
C PRO A 109 18.12 3.43 25.63
N GLY A 110 17.68 2.18 25.55
CA GLY A 110 16.65 1.57 26.42
C GLY A 110 15.21 1.72 25.93
N GLU A 111 14.94 2.55 24.91
CA GLU A 111 13.55 2.89 24.54
C GLU A 111 12.83 1.85 23.66
N THR A 112 11.50 1.88 23.74
CA THR A 112 10.54 1.09 22.98
C THR A 112 9.60 1.97 22.16
N ALA A 113 9.57 1.75 20.84
CA ALA A 113 8.45 2.19 20.01
C ALA A 113 7.37 1.09 20.03
N PRO A 114 6.17 1.32 20.60
CA PRO A 114 5.24 0.23 20.94
C PRO A 114 4.71 -0.60 19.76
N ALA A 115 4.42 -1.87 20.05
CA ALA A 115 3.90 -2.84 19.09
C ALA A 115 2.53 -2.47 18.51
N HIS A 116 2.43 -2.47 17.18
CA HIS A 116 1.19 -2.24 16.45
C HIS A 116 1.25 -2.85 15.05
N ARG A 117 0.12 -2.80 14.32
CA ARG A 117 0.02 -3.10 12.89
C ARG A 117 -0.84 -2.06 12.19
N HIS A 118 -0.61 -1.84 10.89
CA HIS A 118 -1.41 -0.93 10.07
C HIS A 118 -1.39 -1.35 8.60
N LEU A 119 -2.29 -0.81 7.77
CA LEU A 119 -2.32 -1.11 6.33
C LEU A 119 -1.25 -0.38 5.52
N ALA A 120 -0.59 0.63 6.09
CA ALA A 120 0.54 1.27 5.43
C ALA A 120 1.73 0.30 5.33
N PHE A 121 2.29 0.15 4.14
CA PHE A 121 3.60 -0.47 4.00
C PHE A 121 4.67 0.52 4.47
N ALA A 122 5.68 0.04 5.20
CA ALA A 122 6.85 0.83 5.54
C ALA A 122 8.16 0.11 5.21
N CYS A 123 9.14 0.90 4.80
CA CYS A 123 10.54 0.52 4.79
C CYS A 123 11.36 1.57 5.56
N ARG A 124 12.47 1.13 6.17
CA ARG A 124 13.34 1.96 7.01
C ARG A 124 14.76 1.84 6.52
N PHE A 125 15.39 2.97 6.23
CA PHE A 125 16.82 3.03 5.89
C PHE A 125 17.61 3.51 7.10
N ILE A 126 18.55 2.69 7.59
CA ILE A 126 19.24 2.94 8.85
C ILE A 126 20.43 3.90 8.63
N ILE A 127 20.39 5.06 9.30
CA ILE A 127 21.33 6.16 9.06
C ILE A 127 22.50 6.11 10.03
N ASP A 128 22.23 6.04 11.34
CA ASP A 128 23.22 6.07 12.42
C ASP A 128 22.76 5.20 13.61
N GLY A 129 23.72 4.70 14.39
CA GLY A 129 23.48 3.92 15.61
C GLY A 129 23.09 2.46 15.37
N GLU A 130 22.76 1.78 16.48
CA GLU A 130 22.38 0.35 16.51
C GLU A 130 21.07 0.16 17.29
N GLY A 131 20.24 -0.78 16.85
CA GLY A 131 18.96 -1.08 17.50
C GLY A 131 18.33 -2.35 16.95
N PHE A 132 17.01 -2.47 17.07
CA PHE A 132 16.25 -3.57 16.47
C PHE A 132 14.87 -3.15 15.95
N THR A 133 14.34 -3.95 15.03
CA THR A 133 12.91 -3.98 14.69
C THR A 133 12.43 -5.43 14.77
N ALA A 134 11.33 -5.66 15.48
CA ALA A 134 10.63 -6.93 15.48
C ALA A 134 9.45 -6.89 14.50
N VAL A 135 9.24 -7.97 13.75
CA VAL A 135 8.10 -8.16 12.84
C VAL A 135 7.60 -9.59 12.98
N GLU A 136 6.31 -9.80 13.29
CA GLU A 136 5.70 -11.12 13.55
C GLU A 136 6.60 -12.06 14.39
N GLY A 137 7.17 -11.51 15.47
CA GLY A 137 8.02 -12.23 16.40
C GLY A 137 9.49 -12.41 15.98
N LYS A 138 9.90 -11.94 14.80
CA LYS A 138 11.29 -12.01 14.33
C LYS A 138 12.00 -10.68 14.61
N LYS A 139 12.87 -10.66 15.63
CA LYS A 139 13.64 -9.49 16.07
C LYS A 139 14.94 -9.37 15.28
N MET A 140 15.00 -8.40 14.38
CA MET A 140 16.12 -8.16 13.47
C MET A 140 16.98 -6.98 13.96
N PRO A 141 18.32 -7.05 13.87
CA PRO A 141 19.18 -5.93 14.20
C PRO A 141 19.05 -4.80 13.16
N LEU A 142 19.23 -3.56 13.61
CA LEU A 142 19.37 -2.38 12.74
C LEU A 142 20.85 -2.02 12.65
N VAL A 143 21.41 -2.03 11.44
CA VAL A 143 22.80 -1.65 11.14
C VAL A 143 22.81 -0.61 10.03
N ARG A 144 23.68 0.40 10.13
CA ARG A 144 23.78 1.50 9.16
C ARG A 144 23.88 0.98 7.71
N GLY A 145 23.04 1.52 6.83
CA GLY A 145 22.93 1.16 5.42
C GLY A 145 21.90 0.06 5.12
N ASP A 146 21.43 -0.67 6.13
CA ASP A 146 20.40 -1.70 5.92
C ASP A 146 19.05 -1.08 5.55
N VAL A 147 18.26 -1.82 4.76
CA VAL A 147 16.81 -1.60 4.62
C VAL A 147 16.07 -2.64 5.46
N VAL A 148 15.13 -2.20 6.30
CA VAL A 148 14.22 -3.08 7.05
C VAL A 148 12.77 -2.76 6.69
N THR A 149 12.00 -3.77 6.30
CA THR A 149 10.59 -3.64 5.95
C THR A 149 9.67 -4.01 7.10
N THR A 150 8.48 -3.40 7.14
CA THR A 150 7.33 -3.87 7.91
C THR A 150 6.15 -3.98 6.94
N PRO A 151 5.77 -5.20 6.52
CA PRO A 151 4.70 -5.40 5.55
C PRO A 151 3.32 -4.99 6.08
N ILE A 152 2.39 -4.86 5.14
CA ILE A 152 0.99 -4.56 5.38
C ILE A 152 0.41 -5.52 6.44
N TRP A 153 -0.25 -4.96 7.47
CA TRP A 153 -0.96 -5.67 8.53
C TRP A 153 -0.15 -6.61 9.44
N HIS A 154 1.19 -6.55 9.39
CA HIS A 154 2.06 -7.32 10.28
C HIS A 154 2.30 -6.58 11.61
N TRP A 155 2.28 -7.31 12.73
CA TRP A 155 2.68 -6.80 14.04
C TRP A 155 4.15 -6.43 14.05
N HIS A 156 4.46 -5.20 14.48
CA HIS A 156 5.83 -4.72 14.54
C HIS A 156 6.09 -3.71 15.67
N ASP A 157 7.30 -3.77 16.23
CA ASP A 157 7.84 -2.84 17.23
C ASP A 157 9.32 -2.53 16.97
N HIS A 158 9.84 -1.46 17.58
CA HIS A 158 11.23 -1.02 17.39
C HIS A 158 11.88 -0.72 18.74
N GLY A 159 13.20 -0.90 18.86
CA GLY A 159 13.88 -0.69 20.13
C GLY A 159 15.37 -0.42 20.00
N ASN A 160 15.95 0.06 21.09
CA ASN A 160 17.38 0.33 21.18
C ASN A 160 17.96 -0.29 22.46
N GLU A 161 18.71 -1.38 22.31
CA GLU A 161 19.43 -2.07 23.39
C GLU A 161 20.93 -1.70 23.42
N SER A 162 21.34 -0.74 22.58
CA SER A 162 22.71 -0.23 22.51
C SER A 162 22.94 0.89 23.55
N ARG A 163 24.04 1.64 23.40
CA ARG A 163 24.42 2.75 24.30
C ARG A 163 24.27 4.14 23.66
N GLU A 164 24.01 4.20 22.36
CA GLU A 164 23.87 5.46 21.61
C GLU A 164 22.49 5.51 20.91
N PRO A 165 21.92 6.68 20.61
CA PRO A 165 20.66 6.77 19.88
C PRO A 165 20.77 6.17 18.47
N VAL A 166 19.73 5.44 18.04
CA VAL A 166 19.59 4.96 16.66
C VAL A 166 18.68 5.89 15.86
N ILE A 167 19.05 6.19 14.62
CA ILE A 167 18.37 7.10 13.71
C ILE A 167 18.16 6.43 12.36
N TRP A 168 16.94 6.52 11.82
CA TRP A 168 16.59 6.00 10.50
C TRP A 168 15.62 6.93 9.75
N LEU A 169 15.56 6.75 8.43
CA LEU A 169 14.54 7.33 7.57
C LEU A 169 13.39 6.31 7.39
N ASP A 170 12.23 6.58 7.99
CA ASP A 170 10.97 5.89 7.70
C ASP A 170 10.44 6.37 6.34
N MET A 171 10.05 5.43 5.48
CA MET A 171 9.42 5.68 4.18
C MET A 171 8.14 4.85 4.06
N LEU A 172 6.99 5.52 3.96
CA LEU A 172 5.66 4.89 4.01
C LEU A 172 4.75 5.36 2.86
N ASN A 173 3.84 4.49 2.43
CA ASN A 173 2.74 4.83 1.52
C ASN A 173 1.54 5.51 2.25
N LEU A 174 1.77 6.02 3.46
CA LEU A 174 0.78 6.63 4.34
C LEU A 174 -0.08 7.75 3.67
N PRO A 175 0.47 8.60 2.79
CA PRO A 175 -0.33 9.59 2.04
C PRO A 175 -1.44 8.99 1.19
N LEU A 176 -1.28 7.77 0.64
CA LEU A 176 -2.33 7.13 -0.17
C LEU A 176 -3.65 6.99 0.62
N PHE A 177 -3.57 6.73 1.92
CA PHE A 177 -4.73 6.59 2.79
C PHE A 177 -5.32 7.93 3.28
N ARG A 178 -4.79 9.07 2.82
CA ARG A 178 -5.44 10.39 2.94
C ARG A 178 -6.35 10.68 1.75
N PHE A 179 -6.09 10.09 0.59
CA PHE A 179 -6.99 10.14 -0.58
C PHE A 179 -8.06 9.05 -0.50
N ALA A 180 -7.65 7.81 -0.21
CA ALA A 180 -8.56 6.69 0.04
C ALA A 180 -8.77 6.52 1.56
N PRO A 181 -9.95 6.84 2.13
CA PRO A 181 -10.19 6.81 3.57
C PRO A 181 -10.42 5.38 4.10
N VAL A 182 -9.40 4.53 3.90
CA VAL A 182 -9.40 3.07 4.13
C VAL A 182 -8.24 2.63 5.04
N HIS A 183 -7.64 3.56 5.79
CA HIS A 183 -6.54 3.23 6.71
C HIS A 183 -7.07 2.48 7.94
N PHE A 184 -6.48 1.31 8.21
CA PHE A 184 -6.66 0.61 9.48
C PHE A 184 -5.34 0.53 10.22
N ALA A 185 -5.42 0.66 11.55
CA ALA A 185 -4.33 0.46 12.49
C ALA A 185 -4.86 -0.18 13.78
N GLU A 186 -4.03 -0.99 14.41
CA GLU A 186 -4.35 -1.71 15.65
C GLU A 186 -3.11 -1.77 16.54
N GLY A 187 -3.20 -1.26 17.77
CA GLY A 187 -2.15 -1.38 18.78
C GLY A 187 -2.21 -2.73 19.48
N TYR A 188 -1.04 -3.27 19.87
CA TYR A 188 -0.96 -4.48 20.67
C TYR A 188 -1.29 -4.19 22.15
N ALA A 189 -1.58 -5.23 22.93
CA ALA A 189 -1.94 -5.06 24.34
C ALA A 189 -0.74 -4.67 25.22
N ASP A 190 0.45 -5.18 24.87
CA ASP A 190 1.73 -4.89 25.52
C ASP A 190 2.62 -4.03 24.59
N PRO A 191 3.59 -3.26 25.10
CA PRO A 191 4.50 -2.47 24.26
C PRO A 191 5.39 -3.26 23.31
N ARG A 192 5.48 -4.60 23.47
CA ARG A 192 6.27 -5.51 22.64
C ARG A 192 5.40 -6.65 22.13
N TYR A 193 5.55 -7.00 20.86
CA TYR A 193 5.07 -8.28 20.36
C TYR A 193 6.07 -9.38 20.76
N PRO A 194 5.62 -10.56 21.24
CA PRO A 194 6.53 -11.63 21.66
C PRO A 194 7.49 -12.03 20.54
N SER A 195 8.80 -11.82 20.75
CA SER A 195 9.79 -11.93 19.67
C SER A 195 11.12 -12.56 20.11
N THR A 196 11.83 -13.15 19.14
CA THR A 196 13.14 -13.79 19.29
C THR A 196 14.13 -13.27 18.24
N PRO A 197 15.45 -13.23 18.54
CA PRO A 197 16.46 -12.79 17.58
C PRO A 197 16.44 -13.61 16.28
N CYS A 198 16.46 -12.93 15.13
CA CYS A 198 16.40 -13.55 13.81
C CYS A 198 17.31 -12.80 12.83
N ASP A 199 18.41 -13.45 12.44
CA ASP A 199 19.34 -12.97 11.41
C ASP A 199 20.02 -14.19 10.74
N PRO A 200 19.96 -14.37 9.41
CA PRO A 200 19.18 -13.58 8.45
C PRO A 200 17.66 -13.72 8.67
N CYS A 201 16.91 -12.71 8.24
CA CYS A 201 15.45 -12.66 8.29
C CYS A 201 14.90 -12.07 6.97
N GLU A 202 13.70 -12.47 6.56
CA GLU A 202 13.12 -12.09 5.25
C GLU A 202 12.82 -10.59 5.08
N TRP A 203 12.65 -9.85 6.20
CA TRP A 203 12.33 -8.43 6.21
C TRP A 203 13.53 -7.51 6.45
N ARG A 204 14.75 -8.07 6.57
CA ARG A 204 16.01 -7.31 6.64
C ARG A 204 16.79 -7.54 5.36
N HIS A 205 17.21 -6.45 4.72
CA HIS A 205 18.00 -6.45 3.49
C HIS A 205 19.33 -5.73 3.80
N PRO A 206 20.41 -6.46 4.14
CA PRO A 206 21.65 -5.86 4.62
C PRO A 206 22.39 -5.06 3.53
N TRP A 207 23.15 -4.04 3.94
CA TRP A 207 23.90 -3.20 2.99
C TRP A 207 25.01 -3.95 2.22
N ALA A 208 25.78 -4.81 2.89
CA ALA A 208 27.02 -5.35 2.30
C ALA A 208 26.83 -6.13 0.96
N PRO A 209 25.81 -7.00 0.79
CA PRO A 209 25.52 -7.62 -0.51
C PRO A 209 25.06 -6.62 -1.59
N VAL A 210 24.40 -5.52 -1.19
CA VAL A 210 23.98 -4.44 -2.11
C VAL A 210 25.20 -3.65 -2.58
N GLU A 211 26.12 -3.34 -1.67
CA GLU A 211 27.40 -2.71 -2.00
C GLU A 211 28.26 -3.60 -2.91
N GLU A 212 28.37 -4.89 -2.63
CA GLU A 212 29.10 -5.83 -3.49
C GLU A 212 28.52 -5.85 -4.91
N ALA A 213 27.19 -5.94 -5.04
CA ALA A 213 26.50 -5.89 -6.33
C ALA A 213 26.70 -4.55 -7.07
N LEU A 214 26.64 -3.41 -6.36
CA LEU A 214 26.86 -2.09 -6.94
C LEU A 214 28.30 -1.86 -7.39
N ASN A 215 29.29 -2.39 -6.66
CA ASN A 215 30.70 -2.30 -7.04
C ASN A 215 31.06 -3.25 -8.20
N ALA A 216 30.42 -4.43 -8.27
CA ALA A 216 30.57 -5.36 -9.39
C ALA A 216 29.88 -4.88 -10.69
N ALA A 217 28.86 -4.03 -10.58
CA ALA A 217 28.13 -3.48 -11.72
C ALA A 217 28.98 -2.46 -12.52
N ALA A 218 29.20 -2.77 -13.80
CA ALA A 218 30.02 -1.98 -14.71
C ALA A 218 29.36 -0.65 -15.13
N GLY A 219 30.20 0.35 -15.42
CA GLY A 219 29.77 1.66 -15.92
C GLY A 219 29.80 2.79 -14.88
N PRO A 220 29.57 4.04 -15.31
CA PRO A 220 29.60 5.21 -14.43
C PRO A 220 28.45 5.24 -13.42
N HIS A 221 27.35 4.54 -13.72
CA HIS A 221 26.16 4.43 -12.87
C HIS A 221 25.74 2.97 -12.76
N ALA A 222 25.24 2.59 -11.59
CA ALA A 222 24.64 1.29 -11.33
C ALA A 222 23.45 1.43 -10.37
N VAL A 223 22.40 0.63 -10.60
CA VAL A 223 21.18 0.62 -9.76
C VAL A 223 20.93 -0.80 -9.27
N HIS A 224 20.68 -0.94 -7.97
CA HIS A 224 20.24 -2.16 -7.32
C HIS A 224 18.84 -1.94 -6.74
N HIS A 225 17.81 -2.61 -7.27
CA HIS A 225 16.47 -2.59 -6.67
C HIS A 225 16.38 -3.66 -5.57
N TYR A 226 16.04 -3.25 -4.34
CA TYR A 226 15.84 -4.17 -3.23
C TYR A 226 14.64 -5.08 -3.49
N ARG A 227 14.80 -6.37 -3.13
CA ARG A 227 13.83 -7.44 -3.39
C ARG A 227 13.76 -8.40 -2.20
N ASN A 228 12.65 -9.14 -2.14
CA ASN A 228 12.49 -10.26 -1.22
C ASN A 228 13.40 -11.43 -1.67
N ALA A 229 13.62 -12.41 -0.79
CA ALA A 229 14.54 -13.52 -1.04
C ALA A 229 14.15 -14.44 -2.23
N ASP A 230 12.90 -14.37 -2.68
CA ASP A 230 12.38 -15.05 -3.86
C ASP A 230 12.43 -14.21 -5.15
N GLY A 231 13.03 -13.01 -5.08
CA GLY A 231 13.14 -12.05 -6.18
C GLY A 231 11.91 -11.15 -6.37
N ARG A 232 10.85 -11.27 -5.58
CA ARG A 232 9.68 -10.39 -5.67
C ARG A 232 9.99 -8.96 -5.20
N PRO A 233 9.19 -7.96 -5.61
CA PRO A 233 9.28 -6.61 -5.06
C PRO A 233 9.02 -6.58 -3.55
N LEU A 234 9.58 -5.61 -2.82
CA LEU A 234 9.32 -5.43 -1.39
C LEU A 234 7.84 -5.16 -1.06
N SER A 235 7.14 -4.47 -1.97
CA SER A 235 5.69 -4.26 -1.90
C SER A 235 5.10 -3.96 -3.29
N THR A 236 3.78 -3.91 -3.38
CA THR A 236 3.04 -3.51 -4.59
C THR A 236 2.86 -2.00 -4.77
N THR A 237 3.29 -1.17 -3.79
CA THR A 237 3.02 0.29 -3.78
C THR A 237 4.24 1.17 -3.60
N LEU A 238 5.31 0.66 -2.98
CA LEU A 238 6.62 1.30 -2.88
C LEU A 238 7.73 0.31 -3.23
N GLY A 239 8.73 0.80 -3.96
CA GLY A 239 10.02 0.15 -4.15
C GLY A 239 11.14 0.92 -3.49
N VAL A 240 12.24 0.23 -3.23
CA VAL A 240 13.48 0.83 -2.74
C VAL A 240 14.61 0.43 -3.68
N GLN A 241 15.51 1.35 -3.98
CA GLN A 241 16.73 1.10 -4.76
C GLN A 241 17.94 1.79 -4.13
N ALA A 242 19.12 1.23 -4.37
CA ALA A 242 20.39 1.88 -4.12
C ALA A 242 21.09 2.16 -5.46
N GLU A 243 21.80 3.28 -5.56
CA GLU A 243 22.44 3.74 -6.78
C GLU A 243 23.89 4.14 -6.49
N ARG A 244 24.83 3.65 -7.30
CA ARG A 244 26.24 4.04 -7.25
C ARG A 244 26.54 4.98 -8.41
N LEU A 245 27.11 6.14 -8.10
CA LEU A 245 27.73 7.07 -9.05
C LEU A 245 29.25 6.94 -8.93
N ALA A 246 29.93 6.66 -10.04
CA ALA A 246 31.39 6.69 -10.12
C ALA A 246 31.92 8.14 -9.95
N PRO A 247 33.22 8.35 -9.69
CA PRO A 247 33.80 9.69 -9.70
C PRO A 247 33.55 10.40 -11.03
N GLY A 248 33.14 11.67 -10.97
CA GLY A 248 32.78 12.49 -12.13
C GLY A 248 31.56 12.01 -12.94
N ALA A 249 30.79 11.03 -12.46
CA ALA A 249 29.63 10.51 -13.18
C ALA A 249 28.46 11.50 -13.20
N GLU A 250 27.90 11.71 -14.38
CA GLU A 250 26.62 12.41 -14.60
C GLU A 250 25.58 11.45 -15.18
N VAL A 251 24.34 11.53 -14.71
CA VAL A 251 23.23 10.63 -15.07
C VAL A 251 21.95 11.44 -15.20
N GLU A 252 21.25 11.32 -16.34
CA GLU A 252 19.93 11.94 -16.55
C GLU A 252 18.82 10.88 -16.54
N SER A 253 17.68 11.23 -15.93
CA SER A 253 16.49 10.38 -15.88
C SER A 253 15.20 11.20 -15.85
N ARG A 254 14.08 10.53 -16.13
CA ARG A 254 12.71 11.00 -15.90
C ARG A 254 11.81 9.77 -15.81
N ASP A 255 10.99 9.69 -14.77
CA ASP A 255 10.01 8.62 -14.60
C ASP A 255 8.64 9.21 -14.22
N SER A 256 7.60 8.45 -14.48
CA SER A 256 6.23 8.63 -13.98
C SER A 256 6.10 8.66 -12.46
N CYS A 257 7.04 8.05 -11.73
CA CYS A 257 7.00 7.95 -10.28
C CYS A 257 7.62 9.15 -9.55
N SER A 258 7.21 9.36 -8.29
CA SER A 258 7.89 10.25 -7.35
C SER A 258 8.92 9.49 -6.53
N TYR A 259 9.93 10.20 -6.03
CA TYR A 259 11.02 9.64 -5.23
C TYR A 259 11.28 10.42 -3.94
N ILE A 260 11.68 9.70 -2.89
CA ILE A 260 12.47 10.24 -1.78
C ILE A 260 13.87 9.64 -1.90
N TYR A 261 14.87 10.47 -2.19
CA TYR A 261 16.29 10.11 -2.21
C TYR A 261 16.97 10.47 -0.89
N HIS A 262 17.91 9.65 -0.46
CA HIS A 262 18.79 9.86 0.68
C HIS A 262 20.24 9.58 0.26
N CYS A 263 21.16 10.50 0.52
CA CYS A 263 22.58 10.27 0.26
C CYS A 263 23.17 9.35 1.33
N TYR A 264 23.56 8.13 0.99
CA TYR A 264 24.22 7.24 1.95
C TYR A 264 25.65 7.68 2.21
N GLU A 265 26.41 7.97 1.15
CA GLU A 265 27.83 8.35 1.17
C GLU A 265 28.21 9.23 -0.03
N GLY A 266 29.35 9.92 0.08
CA GLY A 266 29.88 10.81 -0.95
C GLY A 266 29.25 12.21 -0.94
N THR A 267 29.52 12.97 -2.00
CA THR A 267 29.02 14.33 -2.22
C THR A 267 28.73 14.60 -3.69
N GLY A 268 27.83 15.53 -3.97
CA GLY A 268 27.48 15.86 -5.35
C GLY A 268 26.27 16.79 -5.45
N ARG A 269 25.62 16.78 -6.60
CA ARG A 269 24.39 17.54 -6.83
C ARG A 269 23.33 16.76 -7.60
N THR A 270 22.08 17.14 -7.38
CA THR A 270 20.93 16.74 -8.21
C THR A 270 20.31 18.00 -8.78
N GLU A 271 20.24 18.11 -10.09
CA GLU A 271 19.47 19.12 -10.82
C GLU A 271 18.07 18.52 -11.10
N VAL A 272 16.99 19.26 -10.84
CA VAL A 272 15.61 18.80 -11.01
C VAL A 272 14.80 19.83 -11.77
N GLU A 273 13.98 19.39 -12.74
CA GLU A 273 13.03 20.22 -13.47
C GLU A 273 11.64 19.55 -13.45
N THR A 274 10.68 20.16 -12.76
CA THR A 274 9.33 19.60 -12.58
C THR A 274 8.48 19.68 -13.84
N PRO A 275 7.33 18.97 -13.93
CA PRO A 275 6.38 19.11 -15.05
C PRO A 275 5.87 20.54 -15.28
N ALA A 276 5.90 21.39 -14.26
CA ALA A 276 5.56 22.82 -14.33
C ALA A 276 6.74 23.72 -14.78
N GLY A 277 7.90 23.15 -15.09
CA GLY A 277 9.11 23.89 -15.49
C GLY A 277 9.87 24.54 -14.32
N GLU A 278 9.52 24.25 -13.07
CA GLU A 278 10.26 24.75 -11.90
C GLU A 278 11.59 24.01 -11.77
N LYS A 279 12.70 24.76 -11.75
CA LYS A 279 14.06 24.21 -11.68
C LYS A 279 14.65 24.36 -10.29
N SER A 280 15.27 23.29 -9.79
CA SER A 280 15.94 23.22 -8.48
C SER A 280 17.30 22.55 -8.60
N VAL A 281 18.23 22.91 -7.72
CA VAL A 281 19.56 22.27 -7.64
C VAL A 281 19.88 21.95 -6.18
N PHE A 282 19.98 20.67 -5.85
CA PHE A 282 20.27 20.18 -4.52
C PHE A 282 21.72 19.72 -4.44
N ARG A 283 22.60 20.50 -3.81
CA ARG A 283 23.96 20.06 -3.46
C ARG A 283 23.89 19.23 -2.19
N TRP A 284 24.16 17.93 -2.28
CA TRP A 284 23.96 16.95 -1.21
C TRP A 284 25.28 16.36 -0.70
N THR A 285 25.24 15.93 0.54
CA THR A 285 26.32 15.27 1.28
C THR A 285 25.76 14.08 2.05
N ALA A 286 26.61 13.16 2.51
CA ALA A 286 26.18 11.98 3.26
C ALA A 286 25.17 12.31 4.39
N ARG A 287 24.05 11.59 4.36
CA ARG A 287 22.82 11.68 5.18
C ARG A 287 21.76 12.71 4.75
N ASP A 288 22.03 13.59 3.78
CA ASP A 288 21.00 14.52 3.28
C ASP A 288 19.87 13.79 2.52
N THR A 289 18.63 14.26 2.69
CA THR A 289 17.43 13.67 2.05
C THR A 289 16.75 14.69 1.13
N PHE A 290 16.29 14.29 -0.05
CA PHE A 290 15.55 15.16 -0.98
C PHE A 290 14.39 14.44 -1.69
N ALA A 291 13.31 15.18 -1.94
CA ALA A 291 12.11 14.71 -2.64
C ALA A 291 12.13 15.17 -4.10
N VAL A 292 11.76 14.27 -5.01
CA VAL A 292 11.58 14.52 -6.45
C VAL A 292 10.11 14.22 -6.81
N PRO A 293 9.34 15.22 -7.27
CA PRO A 293 7.95 15.02 -7.71
C PRO A 293 7.85 14.15 -8.97
N ALA A 294 6.72 13.48 -9.13
CA ALA A 294 6.44 12.65 -10.31
C ALA A 294 6.64 13.39 -11.63
N TRP A 295 7.16 12.69 -12.65
CA TRP A 295 7.38 13.19 -14.01
C TRP A 295 8.42 14.33 -14.15
N SER A 296 9.16 14.63 -13.07
CA SER A 296 10.29 15.56 -13.10
C SER A 296 11.47 14.98 -13.90
N SER A 297 12.15 15.81 -14.68
CA SER A 297 13.52 15.52 -15.13
C SER A 297 14.47 15.61 -13.94
N VAL A 298 15.43 14.70 -13.89
CA VAL A 298 16.47 14.61 -12.86
C VAL A 298 17.82 14.45 -13.54
N ARG A 299 18.84 15.14 -13.03
CA ARG A 299 20.24 14.91 -13.39
C ARG A 299 21.08 14.80 -12.12
N HIS A 300 21.54 13.60 -11.80
CA HIS A 300 22.47 13.36 -10.70
C HIS A 300 23.90 13.53 -11.19
N VAL A 301 24.74 14.17 -10.37
CA VAL A 301 26.16 14.37 -10.66
C VAL A 301 26.98 14.14 -9.40
N ASN A 302 27.89 13.17 -9.45
CA ASN A 302 28.96 13.06 -8.47
C ASN A 302 30.03 14.11 -8.81
N GLU A 303 30.29 15.04 -7.89
CA GLU A 303 31.25 16.12 -8.10
C GLU A 303 32.68 15.73 -7.68
N SER A 304 32.84 14.64 -6.92
CA SER A 304 34.16 14.09 -6.59
C SER A 304 34.84 13.47 -7.82
N GLN A 305 36.17 13.51 -7.85
CA GLN A 305 37.00 13.03 -8.97
C GLN A 305 37.75 11.72 -8.65
N ASP A 306 37.74 11.31 -7.38
CA ASP A 306 38.38 10.11 -6.83
C ASP A 306 37.42 9.25 -6.00
N GLU A 307 36.46 9.84 -5.30
CA GLU A 307 35.44 9.11 -4.52
C GLU A 307 34.16 8.79 -5.32
N ARG A 308 33.58 7.61 -5.06
CA ARG A 308 32.21 7.28 -5.49
C ARG A 308 31.18 7.97 -4.58
N ALA A 309 29.96 8.11 -5.05
CA ALA A 309 28.81 8.46 -4.20
C ALA A 309 27.74 7.38 -4.30
N CYS A 310 27.01 7.12 -3.21
CA CYS A 310 25.85 6.24 -3.25
C CYS A 310 24.60 6.94 -2.71
N LEU A 311 23.51 6.85 -3.48
CA LEU A 311 22.17 7.29 -3.09
C LEU A 311 21.30 6.07 -2.80
N VAL A 312 20.34 6.21 -1.91
CA VAL A 312 19.27 5.22 -1.69
C VAL A 312 17.94 5.94 -1.85
N ALA A 313 17.01 5.35 -2.60
CA ALA A 313 15.76 5.99 -2.96
C ALA A 313 14.55 5.08 -2.73
N CYS A 314 13.49 5.62 -2.16
CA CYS A 314 12.16 5.01 -2.16
C CYS A 314 11.30 5.67 -3.23
N HIS A 315 10.54 4.88 -4.00
CA HIS A 315 9.74 5.34 -5.13
C HIS A 315 8.35 4.71 -5.19
N ASP A 316 7.37 5.39 -5.78
CA ASP A 316 5.98 4.91 -5.94
C ASP A 316 5.71 4.17 -7.27
N ALA A 317 6.76 3.91 -8.07
CA ALA A 317 6.63 3.21 -9.35
C ALA A 317 5.94 1.84 -9.21
N ARG A 318 5.01 1.52 -10.13
CA ARG A 318 4.48 0.16 -10.27
C ARG A 318 5.60 -0.80 -10.68
N ILE A 319 6.05 -1.62 -9.73
CA ILE A 319 7.17 -2.54 -9.92
C ILE A 319 6.71 -3.72 -10.78
N ARG A 320 6.82 -3.57 -12.11
CA ARG A 320 6.52 -4.63 -13.06
C ARG A 320 7.33 -5.89 -12.72
N SER A 321 6.64 -6.99 -12.46
CA SER A 321 7.27 -8.30 -12.39
C SER A 321 7.89 -8.63 -13.75
N ARG A 322 9.20 -8.93 -13.74
CA ARG A 322 9.93 -9.39 -14.93
C ARG A 322 10.65 -10.68 -14.54
N ALA A 323 10.48 -11.70 -15.39
CA ALA A 323 10.65 -13.10 -14.98
C ALA A 323 12.02 -13.45 -14.39
N VAL A 324 11.99 -14.25 -13.32
CA VAL A 324 13.14 -15.00 -12.79
C VAL A 324 13.02 -16.46 -13.27
N SER A 325 14.15 -17.10 -13.54
CA SER A 325 14.22 -18.47 -14.07
C SER A 325 13.75 -19.53 -13.06
N ALA A 326 13.00 -20.52 -13.53
CA ALA A 326 12.42 -21.57 -12.70
C ALA A 326 13.35 -22.76 -12.45
N ASP A 327 13.21 -23.40 -11.28
CA ASP A 327 13.24 -24.86 -11.14
C ASP A 327 12.64 -25.32 -9.78
N VAL A 328 12.60 -26.64 -9.52
CA VAL A 328 12.17 -27.38 -8.28
C VAL A 328 10.73 -27.98 -8.30
N PRO A 329 10.49 -29.23 -7.80
CA PRO A 329 9.38 -30.09 -8.27
C PRO A 329 8.21 -30.36 -7.28
N VAL A 330 7.23 -31.19 -7.69
CA VAL A 330 5.84 -31.22 -7.19
C VAL A 330 5.30 -32.60 -6.73
N GLY A 331 4.47 -32.61 -5.67
CA GLY A 331 3.46 -33.64 -5.36
C GLY A 331 2.78 -33.40 -3.99
N SER A 332 1.67 -34.02 -3.57
CA SER A 332 0.54 -34.71 -4.25
C SER A 332 -0.60 -34.92 -3.22
N LYS A 333 -1.91 -35.08 -3.52
CA LYS A 333 -2.58 -35.46 -4.77
C LYS A 333 -3.36 -34.29 -5.43
N GLY A 334 -4.66 -33.99 -5.31
CA GLY A 334 -5.87 -34.63 -4.71
C GLY A 334 -7.12 -34.46 -5.61
N VAL A 335 -8.36 -34.40 -5.08
CA VAL A 335 -9.63 -34.26 -5.85
C VAL A 335 -9.67 -33.04 -6.77
N ALA A 336 -9.06 -31.93 -6.33
CA ALA A 336 -8.89 -30.71 -7.13
C ALA A 336 -8.26 -30.97 -8.52
N ARG A 337 -7.49 -32.06 -8.70
CA ARG A 337 -6.81 -32.41 -9.97
C ARG A 337 -7.72 -32.41 -11.20
N THR A 338 -9.02 -32.71 -11.08
CA THR A 338 -9.92 -32.75 -12.25
C THR A 338 -10.32 -31.33 -12.70
N ILE A 339 -10.62 -30.44 -11.75
CA ILE A 339 -10.88 -29.01 -12.03
C ILE A 339 -9.58 -28.36 -12.49
N VAL A 340 -8.53 -28.44 -11.67
CA VAL A 340 -7.18 -27.92 -11.93
C VAL A 340 -6.65 -28.34 -13.31
N ARG A 341 -6.75 -29.62 -13.72
CA ARG A 341 -6.32 -30.03 -15.08
C ARG A 341 -7.13 -29.36 -16.19
N ARG A 342 -8.44 -29.15 -16.00
CA ARG A 342 -9.31 -28.52 -16.99
C ARG A 342 -9.02 -27.02 -17.09
N THR A 343 -8.99 -26.31 -15.95
CA THR A 343 -8.69 -24.88 -15.86
C THR A 343 -7.27 -24.59 -16.37
N THR A 344 -6.27 -25.39 -15.98
CA THR A 344 -4.89 -25.21 -16.49
C THR A 344 -4.78 -25.53 -17.99
N SER A 345 -5.59 -26.44 -18.53
CA SER A 345 -5.65 -26.67 -19.98
C SER A 345 -6.24 -25.46 -20.73
N ILE A 346 -7.23 -24.78 -20.15
CA ILE A 346 -7.83 -23.55 -20.70
C ILE A 346 -6.81 -22.41 -20.65
N TYR A 347 -6.12 -22.22 -19.52
CA TYR A 347 -5.04 -21.23 -19.40
C TYR A 347 -3.89 -21.49 -20.38
N ARG A 348 -3.41 -22.73 -20.52
CA ARG A 348 -2.38 -23.10 -21.53
C ARG A 348 -2.82 -22.90 -22.98
N GLN A 349 -4.11 -23.02 -23.29
CA GLN A 349 -4.65 -22.76 -24.63
C GLN A 349 -4.86 -21.27 -24.93
N ARG A 350 -5.03 -20.45 -23.89
CA ARG A 350 -5.25 -19.00 -24.01
C ARG A 350 -3.98 -18.16 -23.86
N ASN A 351 -3.01 -18.63 -23.07
CA ASN A 351 -1.83 -17.87 -22.69
C ASN A 351 -0.55 -18.65 -23.03
N ALA A 352 -0.02 -18.41 -24.22
CA ALA A 352 1.05 -19.21 -24.85
C ALA A 352 2.47 -18.83 -24.39
N GLY A 353 2.74 -18.93 -23.07
CA GLY A 353 4.12 -18.89 -22.56
C GLY A 353 4.30 -18.54 -21.08
N ASN A 354 3.40 -17.74 -20.49
CA ASN A 354 3.79 -16.87 -19.37
C ASN A 354 3.38 -17.31 -17.95
N ALA A 355 2.55 -18.34 -17.77
CA ALA A 355 1.99 -18.68 -16.46
C ALA A 355 2.54 -20.00 -15.88
N ASN A 356 2.98 -19.99 -14.62
CA ASN A 356 3.54 -21.14 -13.93
C ASN A 356 2.47 -22.19 -13.60
N MET A 357 2.85 -23.46 -13.67
CA MET A 357 2.02 -24.58 -13.23
C MET A 357 1.71 -24.53 -11.73
N ALA A 358 2.63 -24.03 -10.89
CA ALA A 358 2.41 -23.96 -9.45
C ALA A 358 1.37 -22.89 -9.07
N GLU A 359 1.49 -21.68 -9.63
CA GLU A 359 0.56 -20.55 -9.38
C GLU A 359 -0.87 -20.89 -9.81
N ILE A 360 -1.08 -21.50 -10.98
CA ILE A 360 -2.44 -21.89 -11.43
C ILE A 360 -3.04 -22.96 -10.50
N VAL A 361 -2.22 -23.88 -9.97
CA VAL A 361 -2.66 -24.90 -8.99
C VAL A 361 -3.00 -24.25 -7.65
N GLY A 362 -2.19 -23.28 -7.19
CA GLY A 362 -2.42 -22.50 -5.97
C GLY A 362 -3.71 -21.69 -6.06
N LEU A 363 -3.85 -20.85 -7.09
CA LEU A 363 -5.00 -19.98 -7.29
C LEU A 363 -6.33 -20.76 -7.34
N VAL A 364 -6.35 -21.92 -8.01
CA VAL A 364 -7.55 -22.78 -8.08
C VAL A 364 -7.81 -23.52 -6.75
N ALA A 365 -6.79 -23.83 -5.95
CA ALA A 365 -7.00 -24.34 -4.60
C ALA A 365 -7.57 -23.25 -3.67
N SER A 366 -7.03 -22.03 -3.76
CA SER A 366 -7.47 -20.85 -3.02
C SER A 366 -8.88 -20.40 -3.42
N SER A 367 -9.27 -20.52 -4.70
CA SER A 367 -10.64 -20.23 -5.15
C SER A 367 -11.66 -21.26 -4.65
N ILE A 368 -11.30 -22.54 -4.60
CA ILE A 368 -12.15 -23.60 -4.03
C ILE A 368 -12.33 -23.40 -2.52
N ALA A 369 -11.26 -23.06 -1.79
CA ALA A 369 -11.33 -22.74 -0.36
C ALA A 369 -12.20 -21.50 -0.09
N LEU A 370 -12.08 -20.46 -0.93
CA LEU A 370 -12.93 -19.27 -0.91
C LEU A 370 -14.41 -19.62 -1.15
N ALA A 371 -14.71 -20.48 -2.12
CA ALA A 371 -16.07 -20.94 -2.41
C ALA A 371 -16.68 -21.76 -1.26
N GLU A 372 -15.91 -22.63 -0.60
CA GLU A 372 -16.36 -23.32 0.61
C GLU A 372 -16.68 -22.36 1.76
N VAL A 373 -15.85 -21.33 1.96
CA VAL A 373 -16.00 -20.32 3.01
C VAL A 373 -17.24 -19.46 2.74
N VAL A 374 -17.45 -19.00 1.50
CA VAL A 374 -18.70 -18.35 1.05
C VAL A 374 -19.93 -19.22 1.31
N GLY A 375 -19.85 -20.53 1.03
CA GLY A 375 -20.96 -21.46 1.26
C GLY A 375 -21.33 -21.59 2.74
N LYS A 376 -20.33 -21.67 3.63
CA LYS A 376 -20.52 -21.72 5.08
C LYS A 376 -21.17 -20.43 5.61
N VAL A 377 -20.69 -19.27 5.14
CA VAL A 377 -21.19 -17.95 5.54
C VAL A 377 -22.60 -17.67 5.02
N GLY A 378 -22.90 -17.96 3.75
CA GLY A 378 -24.25 -17.85 3.21
C GLY A 378 -25.27 -18.72 3.96
N GLY A 379 -24.86 -19.91 4.42
CA GLY A 379 -25.66 -20.75 5.33
C GLY A 379 -25.90 -20.11 6.70
N GLY A 380 -24.89 -19.44 7.27
CA GLY A 380 -24.99 -18.66 8.51
C GLY A 380 -25.98 -17.49 8.38
N ILE A 381 -25.88 -16.69 7.32
CA ILE A 381 -26.81 -15.60 7.01
C ILE A 381 -28.24 -16.13 6.84
N LEU A 382 -28.43 -17.26 6.16
CA LEU A 382 -29.75 -17.90 6.01
C LEU A 382 -30.34 -18.39 7.35
N LYS A 383 -29.49 -18.87 8.29
CA LYS A 383 -29.94 -19.20 9.66
C LYS A 383 -30.34 -17.92 10.41
N LEU A 384 -29.50 -16.88 10.35
CA LEU A 384 -29.73 -15.60 11.02
C LEU A 384 -31.00 -14.90 10.52
N LYS A 385 -31.18 -14.74 9.20
CA LYS A 385 -32.40 -14.15 8.60
C LYS A 385 -33.66 -14.85 9.14
N ARG A 386 -33.71 -16.19 9.11
CA ARG A 386 -34.82 -16.99 9.69
C ARG A 386 -35.01 -16.81 11.21
N MET A 387 -33.94 -16.63 11.97
CA MET A 387 -34.02 -16.35 13.42
C MET A 387 -34.50 -14.92 13.72
N TRP A 388 -34.44 -14.03 12.73
CA TRP A 388 -34.79 -12.61 12.81
C TRP A 388 -36.18 -12.31 12.23
N ASP A 389 -36.67 -13.12 11.29
CA ASP A 389 -38.08 -13.15 10.83
C ASP A 389 -39.07 -13.41 12.00
N GLU A 390 -38.60 -14.03 13.10
CA GLU A 390 -39.35 -14.21 14.35
C GLU A 390 -39.43 -12.92 15.22
N VAL A 391 -38.65 -11.89 14.91
CA VAL A 391 -38.50 -10.65 15.70
C VAL A 391 -39.27 -9.51 15.04
N LYS A 392 -40.32 -9.02 15.71
CA LYS A 392 -41.34 -8.17 15.07
C LYS A 392 -40.93 -6.72 14.78
N ASP A 393 -39.72 -6.31 15.13
CA ASP A 393 -39.16 -4.98 14.91
C ASP A 393 -37.63 -5.09 14.73
N VAL A 394 -37.16 -5.13 13.48
CA VAL A 394 -35.73 -5.24 13.16
C VAL A 394 -35.12 -3.86 12.88
N PRO A 395 -34.05 -3.43 13.59
CA PRO A 395 -33.32 -2.19 13.30
C PRO A 395 -32.82 -2.13 11.85
N GLU A 396 -32.97 -0.98 11.20
CA GLU A 396 -32.64 -0.80 9.78
C GLU A 396 -31.16 -1.06 9.47
N SER A 397 -30.24 -0.67 10.35
CA SER A 397 -28.80 -0.98 10.21
C SER A 397 -28.53 -2.48 10.10
N ILE A 398 -29.26 -3.31 10.85
CA ILE A 398 -29.14 -4.78 10.78
C ILE A 398 -29.74 -5.32 9.46
N GLN A 399 -30.78 -4.68 8.91
CA GLN A 399 -31.29 -5.04 7.58
C GLN A 399 -30.29 -4.70 6.48
N ASP A 400 -29.70 -3.51 6.54
CA ASP A 400 -28.72 -3.04 5.55
C ASP A 400 -27.41 -3.83 5.61
N LEU A 401 -26.97 -4.20 6.81
CA LEU A 401 -25.92 -5.19 7.06
C LEU A 401 -26.23 -6.49 6.32
N PHE A 402 -27.43 -7.08 6.49
CA PHE A 402 -27.83 -8.30 5.78
C PHE A 402 -28.01 -8.14 4.26
N LYS A 403 -28.18 -6.92 3.73
CA LYS A 403 -28.18 -6.62 2.28
C LYS A 403 -26.75 -6.53 1.75
N ARG A 404 -25.87 -5.83 2.46
CA ARG A 404 -24.44 -5.63 2.12
C ARG A 404 -23.69 -6.96 2.06
N LEU A 405 -23.89 -7.84 3.05
CA LEU A 405 -23.29 -9.18 3.06
C LEU A 405 -23.81 -10.08 1.91
N ASP A 406 -25.10 -9.97 1.56
CA ASP A 406 -25.68 -10.72 0.43
C ASP A 406 -25.06 -10.28 -0.92
N LEU A 407 -24.70 -9.00 -1.06
CA LEU A 407 -23.98 -8.45 -2.21
C LEU A 407 -22.53 -8.96 -2.26
N ILE A 408 -21.81 -8.88 -1.13
CA ILE A 408 -20.43 -9.36 -0.98
C ILE A 408 -20.30 -10.82 -1.41
N LEU A 409 -21.15 -11.71 -0.89
CA LEU A 409 -21.09 -13.14 -1.21
C LEU A 409 -21.34 -13.42 -2.69
N ARG A 410 -22.15 -12.59 -3.37
CA ARG A 410 -22.37 -12.69 -4.83
C ARG A 410 -21.14 -12.26 -5.62
N MET A 411 -20.44 -11.20 -5.18
CA MET A 411 -19.20 -10.72 -5.80
C MET A 411 -18.09 -11.77 -5.65
N VAL A 412 -17.91 -12.31 -4.45
CA VAL A 412 -16.89 -13.33 -4.17
C VAL A 412 -17.22 -14.66 -4.89
N ALA A 413 -18.50 -15.08 -4.94
CA ALA A 413 -18.95 -16.25 -5.71
C ALA A 413 -18.92 -16.05 -7.25
N ARG A 414 -18.68 -14.82 -7.72
CA ARG A 414 -18.36 -14.49 -9.12
C ARG A 414 -16.85 -14.67 -9.35
N ILE A 415 -16.01 -14.02 -8.54
CA ILE A 415 -14.55 -14.13 -8.55
C ILE A 415 -14.09 -15.60 -8.54
N ALA A 416 -14.56 -16.39 -7.56
CA ALA A 416 -14.18 -17.81 -7.45
C ALA A 416 -14.56 -18.63 -8.69
N ARG A 417 -15.71 -18.34 -9.29
CA ARG A 417 -16.23 -19.04 -10.48
C ARG A 417 -15.48 -18.67 -11.75
N ASP A 418 -15.15 -17.40 -11.91
CA ASP A 418 -14.39 -16.91 -13.07
C ASP A 418 -12.99 -17.51 -13.10
N ILE A 419 -12.36 -17.69 -11.92
CA ILE A 419 -11.11 -18.43 -11.72
C ILE A 419 -11.29 -19.93 -12.06
N GLU A 420 -12.24 -20.62 -11.42
CA GLU A 420 -12.47 -22.05 -11.62
C GLU A 420 -12.76 -22.41 -13.08
N THR A 421 -13.55 -21.58 -13.78
CA THR A 421 -13.89 -21.77 -15.19
C THR A 421 -12.81 -21.29 -16.16
N GLY A 422 -11.85 -20.49 -15.71
CA GLY A 422 -10.88 -19.80 -16.55
C GLY A 422 -11.53 -18.83 -17.54
N ALA A 423 -12.63 -18.19 -17.14
CA ALA A 423 -13.38 -17.25 -17.97
C ALA A 423 -12.54 -16.00 -18.29
N THR A 424 -11.92 -15.42 -17.25
CA THR A 424 -10.89 -14.38 -17.31
C THR A 424 -9.50 -15.04 -17.42
N VAL A 425 -8.53 -14.31 -17.97
CA VAL A 425 -7.10 -14.65 -17.87
C VAL A 425 -6.44 -13.55 -17.04
N PHE A 426 -5.78 -13.90 -15.94
CA PHE A 426 -5.06 -12.92 -15.11
C PHE A 426 -3.58 -12.84 -15.55
N GLU A 427 -3.05 -11.63 -15.70
CA GLU A 427 -1.61 -11.41 -15.95
C GLU A 427 -0.81 -11.34 -14.64
N ASP A 428 -1.42 -10.77 -13.58
CA ASP A 428 -0.87 -10.75 -12.23
C ASP A 428 -1.63 -11.76 -11.35
N MET A 429 -1.04 -12.95 -11.17
CA MET A 429 -1.61 -14.01 -10.34
C MET A 429 -1.48 -13.72 -8.84
N GLU A 430 -0.51 -12.89 -8.43
CA GLU A 430 -0.19 -12.60 -7.03
C GLU A 430 -1.09 -11.51 -6.45
N ALA A 431 -1.42 -10.48 -7.22
CA ALA A 431 -2.44 -9.50 -6.85
C ALA A 431 -3.82 -10.18 -6.70
N VAL A 432 -4.15 -11.14 -7.57
CA VAL A 432 -5.40 -11.91 -7.48
C VAL A 432 -5.37 -12.90 -6.31
N GLU A 433 -4.24 -13.57 -6.03
CA GLU A 433 -4.09 -14.40 -4.82
C GLU A 433 -4.17 -13.57 -3.53
N SER A 434 -3.57 -12.39 -3.50
CA SER A 434 -3.66 -11.44 -2.37
C SER A 434 -5.10 -10.96 -2.18
N CYS A 435 -5.81 -10.62 -3.26
CA CYS A 435 -7.24 -10.30 -3.26
C CYS A 435 -8.07 -11.47 -2.70
N ILE A 436 -7.78 -12.72 -3.10
CA ILE A 436 -8.46 -13.93 -2.60
C ILE A 436 -8.19 -14.14 -1.12
N LEU A 437 -6.94 -14.06 -0.65
CA LEU A 437 -6.56 -14.21 0.76
C LEU A 437 -7.25 -13.14 1.62
N CYS A 438 -7.31 -11.91 1.12
CA CYS A 438 -8.04 -10.81 1.76
C CYS A 438 -9.55 -11.11 1.86
N CYS A 439 -10.17 -11.59 0.78
CA CYS A 439 -11.57 -12.04 0.80
C CYS A 439 -11.79 -13.23 1.76
N GLN A 440 -10.89 -14.22 1.77
CA GLN A 440 -10.97 -15.39 2.66
C GLN A 440 -10.94 -14.96 4.13
N GLN A 441 -9.99 -14.09 4.49
CA GLN A 441 -9.84 -13.58 5.85
C GLN A 441 -11.08 -12.80 6.28
N VAL A 442 -11.54 -11.84 5.48
CA VAL A 442 -12.75 -11.05 5.77
C VAL A 442 -13.98 -11.94 5.97
N ILE A 443 -14.20 -12.94 5.10
CA ILE A 443 -15.36 -13.82 5.20
C ILE A 443 -15.21 -14.82 6.38
N SER A 444 -13.98 -15.18 6.77
CA SER A 444 -13.71 -15.99 7.97
C SER A 444 -13.99 -15.21 9.26
N ASP A 445 -13.63 -13.93 9.32
CA ASP A 445 -13.96 -13.05 10.44
C ASP A 445 -15.47 -12.78 10.52
N GLU A 446 -16.14 -12.63 9.37
CA GLU A 446 -17.61 -12.53 9.27
C GLU A 446 -18.30 -13.82 9.76
N ALA A 447 -17.79 -15.00 9.37
CA ALA A 447 -18.27 -16.30 9.83
C ALA A 447 -18.18 -16.43 11.35
N THR A 448 -17.05 -16.02 11.92
CA THR A 448 -16.78 -16.07 13.36
C THR A 448 -17.74 -15.15 14.10
N MET A 449 -17.84 -13.89 13.66
CA MET A 449 -18.75 -12.88 14.21
C MET A 449 -20.23 -13.32 14.17
N MET A 450 -20.68 -13.91 13.07
CA MET A 450 -22.05 -14.43 12.96
C MET A 450 -22.30 -15.63 13.87
N ASN A 451 -21.32 -16.53 14.03
CA ASN A 451 -21.44 -17.64 14.97
C ASN A 451 -21.54 -17.14 16.42
N ASP A 452 -20.78 -16.12 16.81
CA ASP A 452 -20.89 -15.47 18.13
C ASP A 452 -22.30 -14.87 18.36
N LEU A 453 -22.84 -14.15 17.36
CA LEU A 453 -24.20 -13.60 17.42
C LEU A 453 -25.27 -14.71 17.51
N ILE A 454 -25.13 -15.79 16.73
CA ILE A 454 -26.01 -16.97 16.79
C ILE A 454 -25.96 -17.60 18.19
N VAL A 455 -24.77 -17.82 18.77
CA VAL A 455 -24.59 -18.42 20.09
C VAL A 455 -25.20 -17.54 21.18
N GLN A 456 -25.02 -16.22 21.12
CA GLN A 456 -25.63 -15.27 22.05
C GLN A 456 -27.18 -15.28 21.96
N ILE A 457 -27.74 -15.28 20.74
CA ILE A 457 -29.19 -15.34 20.54
C ILE A 457 -29.78 -16.69 21.01
N ASP A 458 -29.17 -17.81 20.64
CA ASP A 458 -29.63 -19.15 21.04
C ASP A 458 -29.49 -19.38 22.56
N ALA A 459 -28.47 -18.81 23.22
CA ALA A 459 -28.37 -18.78 24.67
C ALA A 459 -29.53 -18.00 25.32
N THR A 460 -29.91 -16.87 24.72
CA THR A 460 -31.01 -16.01 25.23
C THR A 460 -32.39 -16.67 25.02
N LYS A 461 -32.60 -17.45 23.95
CA LYS A 461 -33.88 -18.15 23.67
C LYS A 461 -34.33 -19.17 24.73
N ARG A 462 -33.50 -19.54 25.72
CA ARG A 462 -33.85 -20.52 26.77
C ARG A 462 -34.88 -20.06 27.80
N VAL A 463 -35.26 -18.77 27.86
CA VAL A 463 -36.23 -18.24 28.86
C VAL A 463 -37.46 -17.65 28.17
N ARG A 464 -38.64 -18.25 28.37
CA ARG A 464 -39.89 -17.93 27.62
C ARG A 464 -40.44 -16.49 27.74
N ARG A 465 -39.87 -15.62 28.58
CA ARG A 465 -40.25 -14.19 28.69
C ARG A 465 -39.39 -13.24 27.82
N VAL A 466 -38.41 -13.77 27.09
CA VAL A 466 -37.29 -12.98 26.54
C VAL A 466 -37.59 -12.11 25.32
N ARG A 467 -38.73 -12.26 24.61
CA ARG A 467 -38.90 -11.63 23.28
C ARG A 467 -38.64 -10.10 23.27
N ASP A 468 -39.08 -9.41 24.32
CA ASP A 468 -38.89 -7.95 24.44
C ASP A 468 -37.53 -7.59 25.09
N MET A 469 -36.87 -8.55 25.76
CA MET A 469 -35.47 -8.44 26.23
C MET A 469 -34.43 -8.60 25.12
N VAL A 470 -34.69 -9.33 24.03
CA VAL A 470 -33.72 -9.45 22.90
C VAL A 470 -33.37 -8.06 22.36
N ARG A 471 -34.35 -7.16 22.32
CA ARG A 471 -34.26 -5.75 21.91
C ARG A 471 -33.42 -4.87 22.87
N VAL A 472 -32.98 -5.42 24.00
CA VAL A 472 -32.23 -4.73 25.08
C VAL A 472 -30.91 -5.45 25.41
N ALA A 473 -30.85 -6.78 25.22
CA ALA A 473 -29.71 -7.62 25.59
C ALA A 473 -28.54 -7.56 24.60
N LEU A 474 -28.82 -7.34 23.31
CA LEU A 474 -27.80 -6.91 22.35
C LEU A 474 -27.43 -5.45 22.66
N LYS A 475 -26.46 -5.28 23.56
CA LYS A 475 -25.96 -3.97 23.99
C LYS A 475 -25.62 -3.13 22.77
N ARG A 476 -25.99 -1.85 22.82
CA ARG A 476 -25.74 -0.87 21.76
C ARG A 476 -24.27 -0.86 21.31
N ASP A 477 -23.35 -0.80 22.27
CA ASP A 477 -21.91 -0.85 22.05
C ASP A 477 -21.39 -2.22 21.51
N VAL A 478 -22.16 -3.31 21.57
CA VAL A 478 -21.83 -4.57 20.85
C VAL A 478 -22.21 -4.42 19.37
N LEU A 479 -23.42 -3.92 19.08
CA LEU A 479 -23.87 -3.66 17.71
C LEU A 479 -22.97 -2.63 17.00
N GLU A 480 -22.67 -1.49 17.64
CA GLU A 480 -21.79 -0.45 17.09
C GLU A 480 -20.35 -0.97 16.82
N ARG A 481 -19.85 -1.93 17.61
CA ARG A 481 -18.56 -2.60 17.35
C ARG A 481 -18.61 -3.56 16.15
N HIS A 482 -19.72 -4.27 15.97
CA HIS A 482 -19.91 -5.14 14.80
C HIS A 482 -20.11 -4.33 13.52
N GLU A 483 -20.91 -3.27 13.58
CA GLU A 483 -21.14 -2.30 12.51
C GLU A 483 -19.81 -1.68 12.04
N LYS A 484 -19.01 -1.11 12.96
CA LYS A 484 -17.70 -0.53 12.63
C LYS A 484 -16.69 -1.54 12.07
N LYS A 485 -16.72 -2.81 12.51
CA LYS A 485 -15.90 -3.88 11.90
C LYS A 485 -16.34 -4.16 10.47
N LEU A 486 -17.65 -4.31 10.26
CA LEU A 486 -18.24 -4.59 8.96
C LEU A 486 -18.01 -3.46 7.95
N GLU A 487 -18.04 -2.19 8.37
CA GLU A 487 -17.69 -1.07 7.50
C GLU A 487 -16.27 -1.16 6.96
N GLY A 488 -15.28 -1.50 7.81
CA GLY A 488 -13.90 -1.71 7.35
C GLY A 488 -13.75 -2.94 6.46
N MET A 489 -14.44 -4.03 6.79
CA MET A 489 -14.51 -5.24 5.95
C MET A 489 -15.12 -4.96 4.57
N ILE A 490 -16.16 -4.12 4.50
CA ILE A 490 -16.77 -3.65 3.24
C ILE A 490 -15.76 -2.81 2.44
N GLN A 491 -15.03 -1.89 3.06
CA GLN A 491 -14.01 -1.09 2.36
C GLN A 491 -12.91 -1.99 1.77
N ILE A 492 -12.41 -2.94 2.55
CA ILE A 492 -11.40 -3.92 2.11
C ILE A 492 -11.90 -4.73 0.91
N LEU A 493 -13.16 -5.17 0.93
CA LEU A 493 -13.78 -5.90 -0.18
C LEU A 493 -14.08 -5.03 -1.41
N ILE A 494 -14.37 -3.74 -1.25
CA ILE A 494 -14.50 -2.79 -2.36
C ILE A 494 -13.13 -2.59 -3.05
N LEU A 495 -12.04 -2.47 -2.28
CA LEU A 495 -10.69 -2.42 -2.86
C LEU A 495 -10.38 -3.69 -3.65
N ALA A 496 -10.64 -4.86 -3.05
CA ALA A 496 -10.45 -6.17 -3.68
C ALA A 496 -11.26 -6.34 -4.98
N ASP A 497 -12.54 -5.94 -4.99
CA ASP A 497 -13.39 -5.98 -6.19
C ASP A 497 -12.99 -4.92 -7.23
N SER A 498 -12.44 -3.76 -6.80
CA SER A 498 -11.96 -2.73 -7.73
C SER A 498 -10.70 -3.15 -8.48
N GLU A 499 -9.72 -3.78 -7.81
CA GLU A 499 -8.55 -4.36 -8.47
C GLU A 499 -8.97 -5.59 -9.32
N TYR A 500 -9.84 -6.47 -8.81
CA TYR A 500 -10.38 -7.58 -9.62
C TYR A 500 -11.07 -7.10 -10.91
N THR A 501 -11.93 -6.08 -10.81
CA THR A 501 -12.65 -5.51 -11.95
C THR A 501 -11.71 -4.82 -12.93
N ARG A 502 -10.60 -4.23 -12.44
CA ARG A 502 -9.51 -3.71 -13.27
C ARG A 502 -8.85 -4.82 -14.10
N PHE A 503 -8.46 -5.94 -13.46
CA PHE A 503 -7.88 -7.09 -14.17
C PHE A 503 -8.83 -7.74 -15.20
N VAL A 504 -10.14 -7.75 -14.93
CA VAL A 504 -11.16 -8.21 -15.90
C VAL A 504 -11.36 -7.21 -17.04
N GLY A 505 -11.23 -5.90 -16.77
CA GLY A 505 -11.39 -4.83 -17.75
C GLY A 505 -10.30 -4.83 -18.82
N ASP A 506 -9.03 -4.79 -18.41
CA ASP A 506 -7.87 -4.73 -19.31
C ASP A 506 -7.77 -5.97 -20.24
N THR A 507 -8.35 -7.10 -19.83
CA THR A 507 -8.26 -8.38 -20.56
C THR A 507 -9.48 -8.70 -21.44
N ASN A 508 -10.48 -7.81 -21.52
CA ASN A 508 -11.69 -8.01 -22.31
C ASN A 508 -11.92 -6.86 -23.33
N PRO A 509 -11.44 -6.98 -24.58
CA PRO A 509 -11.47 -5.91 -25.60
C PRO A 509 -12.86 -5.60 -26.18
N ARG A 510 -13.95 -5.98 -25.47
CA ARG A 510 -15.34 -5.62 -25.80
C ARG A 510 -15.98 -4.66 -24.80
N LEU A 511 -15.32 -4.34 -23.67
CA LEU A 511 -15.85 -3.40 -22.66
C LEU A 511 -15.20 -2.00 -22.74
N GLY A 512 -13.97 -1.88 -23.23
CA GLY A 512 -13.25 -0.60 -23.44
C GLY A 512 -13.80 0.27 -24.59
N ALA A 513 -15.12 0.30 -24.79
CA ALA A 513 -15.82 1.11 -25.79
C ALA A 513 -16.84 2.08 -25.17
N TYR A 514 -17.11 1.99 -23.86
CA TYR A 514 -18.06 2.85 -23.13
C TYR A 514 -17.63 3.09 -21.69
N CYS A 515 -16.57 3.90 -21.51
CA CYS A 515 -16.31 4.72 -20.33
C CYS A 515 -15.30 5.82 -20.71
#